data_AF-A0A257UKI8-F1
#
_entry.id   AF-A0A257UKI8-F1
#
_cell.length_a   1.000
_cell.length_b   1.000
_cell.length_c   1.000
_cell.angle_alpha   90.00
_cell.angle_beta   90.00
_cell.angle_gamma   90.00
#
_symmetry.space_group_name_H-M   'P 1'
#
loop_
_entity.id
_entity.type
_entity.pdbx_description
1 polymer ?
#
loop_
_entity_poly.entity_id
_entity_poly.type
_entity_poly.pdbx_seq_one_letter_code
_entity_poly.pdbx_strand_id
1 'polypeptide(L)'
;MRKGAHGCKTSVQCDALLIGGAARTDTYPTMEIDEDQVRVEHEARVSKIGDEQLFYLRSRGIRDDQARLMIVNGFIEPFVKELPMEYAVELNRLIELEMEGSVG
;
A
#
# COMPACT_ATOMS: atom_id res chain seq x y z
N MET A 1 -21.14 -13.02 1.43
CA MET A 1 -21.30 -14.31 0.73
C MET A 1 -22.70 -14.80 0.97
N ARG A 2 -23.52 -14.89 -0.08
CA ARG A 2 -24.93 -15.25 0.05
C ARG A 2 -25.09 -16.76 0.22
N LYS A 3 -26.21 -17.18 0.81
CA LYS A 3 -26.64 -18.60 0.83
C LYS A 3 -26.56 -19.23 -0.55
N GLY A 4 -26.00 -20.45 -0.62
CA GLY A 4 -25.76 -21.19 -1.86
C GLY A 4 -24.39 -20.97 -2.49
N ALA A 5 -23.57 -20.04 -1.95
CA ALA A 5 -22.19 -19.80 -2.39
C ALA A 5 -21.20 -20.84 -1.82
N HIS A 6 -21.56 -22.12 -1.87
CA HIS A 6 -20.75 -23.20 -1.30
C HIS A 6 -19.37 -23.29 -1.97
N GLY A 7 -18.33 -23.52 -1.18
CA GLY A 7 -16.95 -23.67 -1.64
C GLY A 7 -16.25 -22.36 -2.02
N CYS A 8 -16.91 -21.20 -1.91
CA CYS A 8 -16.29 -19.92 -2.21
C CYS A 8 -15.11 -19.62 -1.27
N LYS A 9 -14.06 -19.02 -1.84
CA LYS A 9 -12.85 -18.59 -1.14
C LYS A 9 -12.60 -17.12 -1.46
N THR A 10 -12.29 -16.33 -0.45
CA THR A 10 -11.89 -14.94 -0.65
C THR A 10 -10.78 -14.56 0.33
N SER A 11 -9.86 -13.73 -0.13
CA SER A 11 -8.77 -13.17 0.65
C SER A 11 -8.73 -11.67 0.39
N VAL A 12 -8.75 -10.88 1.45
CA VAL A 12 -8.67 -9.41 1.39
C VAL A 12 -7.44 -8.96 2.16
N GLN A 13 -6.53 -8.26 1.47
CA GLN A 13 -5.35 -7.68 2.09
C GLN A 13 -5.44 -6.15 2.03
N CYS A 14 -5.23 -5.50 3.17
CA CYS A 14 -5.27 -4.05 3.30
C CYS A 14 -3.94 -3.55 3.87
N ASP A 15 -3.09 -2.97 3.02
CA ASP A 15 -1.82 -2.40 3.43
C ASP A 15 -1.91 -0.86 3.43
N ALA A 16 -1.43 -0.22 4.49
CA ALA A 16 -1.33 1.22 4.60
C ALA A 16 0.11 1.64 4.94
N LEU A 17 0.58 2.70 4.27
CA LEU A 17 1.89 3.32 4.53
C LEU A 17 1.70 4.75 5.04
N LEU A 18 2.15 5.01 6.26
CA LEU A 18 2.12 6.33 6.89
C LEU A 18 3.41 7.11 6.61
N ILE A 19 3.25 8.32 6.09
CA ILE A 19 4.36 9.22 5.74
C ILE A 19 4.23 10.51 6.56
N GLY A 20 5.22 10.77 7.42
CA GLY A 20 5.25 11.96 8.28
C GLY A 20 4.66 11.73 9.68
N GLY A 21 4.91 12.68 10.58
CA GLY A 21 4.60 12.56 12.01
C GLY A 21 3.12 12.62 12.36
N ALA A 22 2.33 13.36 11.57
CA ALA A 22 0.89 13.56 11.78
C ALA A 22 0.01 12.61 10.94
N ALA A 23 0.61 11.73 10.13
CA ALA A 23 -0.13 10.81 9.28
C ALA A 23 -0.91 9.79 10.11
N ARG A 24 -2.15 9.54 9.69
CA ARG A 24 -3.08 8.59 10.30
C ARG A 24 -3.83 7.84 9.21
N THR A 25 -4.15 6.60 9.48
CA THR A 25 -5.03 5.77 8.65
C THR A 25 -6.07 5.10 9.56
N ASP A 26 -7.30 5.02 9.09
CA ASP A 26 -8.38 4.33 9.78
C ASP A 26 -9.01 3.35 8.77
N THR A 27 -8.90 2.05 9.05
CA THR A 27 -9.38 0.98 8.16
C THR A 27 -10.52 0.23 8.83
N TYR A 28 -11.68 0.20 8.18
CA TYR A 28 -12.90 -0.43 8.69
C TYR A 28 -13.35 -1.56 7.75
N PRO A 29 -12.76 -2.77 7.88
CA PRO A 29 -13.14 -3.89 7.03
C PRO A 29 -14.56 -4.35 7.37
N THR A 30 -15.35 -4.66 6.34
CA THR A 30 -16.70 -5.20 6.50
C THR A 30 -16.83 -6.46 5.65
N MET A 31 -17.33 -7.54 6.25
CA MET A 31 -17.56 -8.81 5.57
C MET A 31 -18.91 -9.37 6.04
N GLU A 32 -19.85 -9.52 5.11
CA GLU A 32 -21.14 -10.16 5.37
C GLU A 32 -21.06 -11.61 4.88
N ILE A 33 -21.31 -12.60 5.75
CA ILE A 33 -21.18 -14.02 5.44
C ILE A 33 -22.46 -14.73 5.89
N ASP A 34 -23.27 -15.13 4.91
CA ASP A 34 -24.55 -15.84 5.12
C ASP A 34 -24.49 -17.32 4.70
N GLU A 35 -23.28 -17.85 4.48
CA GLU A 35 -23.04 -19.22 4.02
C GLU A 35 -21.96 -19.89 4.87
N ASP A 36 -22.17 -21.15 5.24
CA ASP A 36 -21.31 -21.86 6.20
C ASP A 36 -20.14 -22.59 5.52
N GLN A 37 -20.30 -22.97 4.25
CA GLN A 37 -19.29 -23.71 3.49
C GLN A 37 -18.34 -22.78 2.70
N VAL A 38 -17.78 -21.77 3.35
CA VAL A 38 -16.88 -20.79 2.70
C VAL A 38 -15.60 -20.57 3.50
N ARG A 39 -14.57 -20.05 2.82
CA ARG A 39 -13.32 -19.60 3.44
C ARG A 39 -13.12 -18.11 3.17
N VAL A 40 -12.98 -17.33 4.23
CA VAL A 40 -12.79 -15.88 4.16
C VAL A 40 -11.55 -15.54 4.98
N GLU A 41 -10.61 -14.84 4.38
CA GLU A 41 -9.38 -14.37 5.02
C GLU A 41 -9.27 -12.86 4.88
N HIS A 42 -8.89 -12.18 5.97
CA HIS A 42 -8.64 -10.76 5.97
C HIS A 42 -7.33 -10.46 6.71
N GLU A 43 -6.40 -9.79 6.03
CA GLU A 43 -5.16 -9.27 6.59
C GLU A 43 -5.15 -7.75 6.45
N ALA A 44 -4.72 -7.05 7.50
CA ALA A 44 -4.48 -5.61 7.46
C ALA A 44 -3.13 -5.27 8.10
N ARG A 45 -2.32 -4.47 7.41
CA ARG A 45 -1.01 -4.03 7.87
C ARG A 45 -0.88 -2.52 7.79
N VAL A 46 -0.36 -1.93 8.86
CA VAL A 46 0.03 -0.51 8.88
C VAL A 46 1.54 -0.44 9.02
N SER A 47 2.19 0.20 8.05
CA SER A 47 3.62 0.49 8.05
C SER A 47 3.82 2.00 8.18
N LYS A 48 4.92 2.42 8.79
CA LYS A 48 5.33 3.82 8.84
C LYS A 48 6.72 3.94 8.23
N ILE A 49 6.94 4.98 7.43
CA ILE A 49 8.30 5.31 6.99
C ILE A 49 9.12 5.70 8.23
N GLY A 50 10.05 4.83 8.61
CA GLY A 50 10.89 5.03 9.78
C GLY A 50 11.98 6.06 9.51
N ASP A 51 12.25 6.93 10.49
CA ASP A 51 13.34 7.90 10.41
C ASP A 51 14.70 7.20 10.21
N GLU A 52 14.84 5.96 10.69
CA GLU A 52 16.02 5.12 10.49
C GLU A 52 16.21 4.71 9.02
N GLN A 53 15.13 4.33 8.32
CA GLN A 53 15.20 3.97 6.89
C GLN A 53 15.58 5.19 6.04
N LEU A 54 14.98 6.35 6.33
CA LEU A 54 15.33 7.60 5.69
C LEU A 54 16.76 8.05 6.04
N PHE A 55 17.18 7.91 7.29
CA PHE A 55 18.54 8.20 7.71
C PHE A 55 19.55 7.30 6.99
N TYR A 56 19.26 6.00 6.87
CA TYR A 56 20.12 5.07 6.16
C TYR A 56 20.29 5.47 4.69
N LEU A 57 19.20 5.74 3.97
CA LEU A 57 19.26 6.14 2.56
C LEU A 57 20.00 7.48 2.40
N ARG A 58 19.73 8.46 3.27
CA ARG A 58 20.44 9.75 3.26
C ARG A 58 21.92 9.63 3.59
N SER A 59 22.30 8.72 4.49
CA SER A 59 23.71 8.45 4.81
C SER A 59 24.50 7.91 3.60
N ARG A 60 23.79 7.34 2.61
CA ARG A 60 24.35 6.90 1.32
C ARG A 60 24.35 7.99 0.26
N GLY A 61 24.01 9.23 0.62
CA GLY A 61 23.98 10.38 -0.29
C GLY A 61 22.69 10.55 -1.09
N ILE A 62 21.64 9.77 -0.79
CA ILE A 62 20.34 9.90 -1.46
C ILE A 62 19.59 11.09 -0.86
N ARG A 63 19.00 11.94 -1.70
CA ARG A 63 18.22 13.10 -1.23
C ARG A 63 16.95 12.64 -0.50
N ASP A 64 16.44 13.46 0.41
CA ASP A 64 15.29 13.08 1.27
C ASP A 64 14.03 12.74 0.45
N ASP A 65 13.73 13.52 -0.59
CA ASP A 65 12.65 13.30 -1.54
C ASP A 65 12.82 11.96 -2.30
N GLN A 66 14.03 11.71 -2.81
CA GLN A 66 14.36 10.47 -3.51
C GLN A 66 14.27 9.26 -2.57
N ALA A 67 14.72 9.40 -1.32
CA ALA A 67 14.67 8.33 -0.33
C ALA A 67 13.22 7.96 0.00
N ARG A 68 12.33 8.95 0.18
CA ARG A 68 10.90 8.71 0.39
C ARG A 68 10.26 8.06 -0.83
N LEU A 69 10.54 8.57 -2.03
CA LEU A 69 10.03 8.02 -3.28
C LEU A 69 10.44 6.55 -3.45
N MET A 70 11.69 6.20 -3.14
CA MET A 70 12.16 4.81 -3.19
C MET A 70 11.38 3.89 -2.24
N ILE A 71 11.08 4.35 -1.04
CA ILE A 71 10.31 3.57 -0.05
C ILE A 71 8.86 3.40 -0.51
N VAL A 72 8.23 4.46 -1.03
CA VAL A 72 6.86 4.40 -1.58
C VAL A 72 6.79 3.47 -2.79
N ASN A 73 7.75 3.58 -3.72
CA ASN A 73 7.82 2.72 -4.90
C ASN A 73 7.99 1.24 -4.52
N GLY A 74 8.79 0.94 -3.49
CA GLY A 74 8.92 -0.42 -2.97
C GLY A 74 7.63 -0.95 -2.32
N PHE A 75 6.86 -0.07 -1.67
CA PHE A 75 5.59 -0.44 -1.04
C PHE A 75 4.50 -0.77 -2.08
N ILE A 76 4.41 0.01 -3.16
CA ILE A 76 3.41 -0.19 -4.23
C ILE A 76 3.85 -1.23 -5.28
N GLU A 77 5.12 -1.65 -5.28
CA GLU A 77 5.68 -2.55 -6.30
C GLU A 77 4.80 -3.78 -6.60
N PRO A 78 4.22 -4.49 -5.61
CA PRO A 78 3.35 -5.63 -5.88
C PRO A 78 2.12 -5.25 -6.72
N PHE A 79 1.54 -4.07 -6.47
CA PHE A 79 0.41 -3.57 -7.23
C PHE A 79 0.82 -3.15 -8.65
N VAL A 80 1.94 -2.43 -8.78
CA VAL A 80 2.45 -1.96 -10.08
C VAL A 80 2.75 -3.14 -11.02
N LYS A 81 3.23 -4.27 -10.48
CA LYS A 81 3.52 -5.49 -11.26
C LYS A 81 2.28 -6.15 -11.87
N GLU A 82 1.10 -5.93 -11.31
CA GLU A 82 -0.16 -6.46 -11.83
C GLU A 82 -0.78 -5.56 -12.92
N LEU A 83 -0.25 -4.35 -13.10
CA LEU A 83 -0.72 -3.41 -14.11
C LEU A 83 -0.03 -3.65 -15.47
N PRO A 84 -0.75 -3.42 -16.59
CA PRO A 84 -0.10 -3.36 -17.89
C PRO A 84 0.98 -2.27 -17.94
N MET A 85 2.06 -2.52 -18.69
CA MET A 85 3.26 -1.67 -18.71
C MET A 85 2.98 -0.19 -18.97
N GLU A 86 2.03 0.12 -19.85
CA GLU A 86 1.64 1.50 -20.17
C GLU A 86 1.08 2.26 -18.96
N TYR A 87 0.27 1.61 -18.12
CA TYR A 87 -0.29 2.20 -16.90
C TYR A 87 0.72 2.25 -15.76
N ALA A 88 1.61 1.25 -15.69
CA ALA A 88 2.66 1.21 -14.67
C ALA A 88 3.61 2.43 -14.80
N VAL A 89 3.98 2.81 -16.03
CA VAL A 89 4.82 3.98 -16.30
C VAL A 89 4.09 5.27 -15.88
N GLU A 90 2.82 5.41 -16.24
CA GLU A 90 2.02 6.60 -15.89
C GLU A 90 1.82 6.73 -14.38
N LEU A 91 1.52 5.63 -13.69
CA LEU A 91 1.34 5.61 -12.24
C LEU A 91 2.61 6.06 -11.51
N ASN A 92 3.78 5.55 -11.91
CA ASN A 92 5.05 5.99 -11.34
C ASN A 92 5.26 7.49 -11.52
N ARG A 93 4.87 8.04 -12.67
CA ARG A 93 4.99 9.48 -12.94
C ARG A 93 4.05 10.31 -12.07
N LEU A 94 2.82 9.85 -11.88
CA LEU A 94 1.85 10.53 -10.99
C LEU A 94 2.33 10.54 -9.54
N ILE A 95 2.93 9.45 -9.07
CA ILE A 95 3.45 9.35 -7.71
C ILE A 95 4.61 10.32 -7.49
N GLU A 96 5.54 10.43 -8.46
CA GLU A 96 6.60 11.44 -8.41
C GLU A 96 6.05 12.86 -8.24
N LEU A 97 5.02 13.21 -9.03
CA LEU A 97 4.39 14.54 -8.98
C LEU A 97 3.71 14.83 -7.63
N GLU A 98 2.96 13.87 -7.09
CA GLU A 98 2.29 14.02 -5.78
C GLU A 98 3.29 14.14 -4.63
N MET A 99 4.44 13.47 -4.74
CA MET A 99 5.50 13.54 -3.73
C MET A 99 6.28 14.85 -3.78
N GLU A 100 6.45 15.46 -4.95
CA GLU A 100 7.01 16.83 -5.06
C GLU A 100 6.07 17.88 -4.44
N GLY A 101 4.75 17.69 -4.56
CA GLY A 101 3.74 18.61 -4.02
C GLY A 101 3.41 18.46 -2.52
N SER A 102 3.64 17.29 -1.94
CA SER A 102 3.30 16.98 -0.53
C SER A 102 4.42 17.29 0.48
N VAL A 103 5.58 17.75 0.02
CA VAL A 103 6.69 18.19 0.89
C VAL A 103 6.61 19.72 1.07
N GLY A 104 5.61 20.14 1.85
CA GLY A 104 5.35 21.53 2.24
C GLY A 104 4.57 21.61 3.54
#